data_AF-A0A6H1QUF6-F1
#
_entry.id   AF-A0A6H1QUF6-F1
#
_cell.length_a   1.000
_cell.length_b   1.000
_cell.length_c   1.000
_cell.angle_alpha   90.00
_cell.angle_beta   90.00
_cell.angle_gamma   90.00
#
_symmetry.space_group_name_H-M   'P 1'
#
loop_
_entity.id
_entity.type
_entity.pdbx_description
1 polymer ?
#
loop_
_entity_poly.entity_id
_entity_poly.type
_entity_poly.pdbx_seq_one_letter_code
_entity_poly.pdbx_strand_id
1 'polypeptide(L)'
;MVFSPGGRLHEFASTSMQQMLEKYTNCSQESGRSNTTEEQDTQYMKREIANMEERIRILESSQRNKLGEGLESFSMKQLSELESQVEKGLSNIRAQKTKALMDQIELLERKCIDLQHVDGWVLTPPTIRLESIHHNEVETQLFRRPPNV
;
A
#
# COMPACT_ATOMS: atom_id res chain seq x y z
N MET A 1 -38.31 1.36 -53.53
CA MET A 1 -38.37 0.95 -54.94
C MET A 1 -39.67 0.15 -55.13
N VAL A 2 -40.60 0.65 -55.93
CA VAL A 2 -41.94 0.04 -56.12
C VAL A 2 -42.14 -0.25 -57.61
N PHE A 3 -42.55 -1.48 -57.93
CA PHE A 3 -42.84 -1.89 -59.30
C PHE A 3 -44.33 -1.71 -59.59
N SER A 4 -44.64 -1.08 -60.71
CA SER A 4 -46.01 -1.09 -61.25
C SER A 4 -46.35 -2.47 -61.85
N PRO A 5 -47.64 -2.83 -62.00
CA PRO A 5 -48.05 -4.08 -62.65
C PRO A 5 -47.52 -4.26 -64.08
N GLY A 6 -47.16 -3.17 -64.75
CA GLY A 6 -46.52 -3.17 -66.08
C GLY A 6 -44.99 -3.25 -66.06
N GLY A 7 -44.38 -3.55 -64.91
CA GLY A 7 -42.93 -3.71 -64.76
C GLY A 7 -42.13 -2.41 -64.72
N ARG A 8 -42.78 -1.23 -64.76
CA ARG A 8 -42.07 0.06 -64.64
C ARG A 8 -41.69 0.32 -63.19
N LEU A 9 -40.45 0.73 -63.01
CA LEU A 9 -39.84 1.00 -61.72
C LEU A 9 -40.10 2.45 -61.30
N HIS A 10 -40.69 2.63 -60.12
CA HIS A 10 -40.88 3.94 -59.51
C HIS A 10 -40.11 4.04 -58.19
N GLU A 11 -39.40 5.15 -58.02
CA GLU A 11 -38.74 5.48 -56.77
C GLU A 11 -39.70 6.28 -55.89
N PHE A 12 -40.23 5.64 -54.84
CA PHE A 12 -41.19 6.24 -53.91
C PHE A 12 -40.50 6.89 -52.70
N ALA A 13 -39.27 7.38 -52.87
CA ALA A 13 -38.56 8.08 -51.82
C ALA A 13 -38.93 9.57 -51.91
N SER A 14 -39.64 10.09 -50.91
CA SER A 14 -39.80 11.54 -50.79
C SER A 14 -38.46 12.17 -50.41
N THR A 15 -38.23 13.42 -50.79
CA THR A 15 -37.06 14.19 -50.34
C THR A 15 -36.94 14.22 -48.81
N SER A 16 -38.07 14.17 -48.09
CA SER A 16 -38.07 14.09 -46.61
C SER A 16 -37.56 12.74 -46.09
N MET A 17 -37.74 11.65 -46.83
CA MET A 17 -37.24 10.33 -46.46
C MET A 17 -35.72 10.26 -46.58
N GLN A 18 -35.16 10.83 -47.66
CA GLN A 18 -33.71 10.94 -47.83
C GLN A 18 -33.08 11.80 -46.73
N GLN A 19 -33.69 12.96 -46.42
CA GLN A 19 -33.25 13.81 -45.30
C GLN A 19 -33.37 13.12 -43.94
N MET A 20 -34.39 12.30 -43.73
CA MET A 20 -34.56 11.53 -42.50
C MET A 20 -33.49 10.44 -42.36
N LEU A 21 -33.16 9.75 -43.46
CA LEU A 21 -32.09 8.75 -43.50
C LEU A 21 -30.72 9.40 -43.23
N GLU A 22 -30.44 10.55 -43.83
CA GLU A 22 -29.20 11.30 -43.63
C GLU A 22 -29.05 11.79 -42.17
N LYS A 23 -30.14 12.26 -41.56
CA LYS A 23 -30.16 12.59 -40.13
C LYS A 23 -29.89 11.36 -39.26
N TYR A 24 -30.46 10.20 -39.60
CA TYR A 24 -30.21 8.96 -38.87
C TYR A 24 -28.75 8.51 -38.97
N THR A 25 -28.14 8.60 -40.16
CA THR A 25 -26.72 8.25 -40.34
C THR A 25 -25.80 9.20 -39.58
N ASN A 26 -26.11 10.50 -39.60
CA ASN A 26 -25.31 11.51 -38.89
C ASN A 26 -25.45 11.39 -37.37
N CYS A 27 -26.66 11.18 -36.83
CA CYS A 27 -26.86 10.95 -35.39
C CYS A 27 -26.19 9.65 -34.92
N SER A 28 -26.17 8.59 -35.76
CA SER A 28 -25.45 7.35 -35.44
C SER A 28 -23.93 7.56 -35.40
N GLN A 29 -23.37 8.40 -36.27
CA GLN A 29 -21.95 8.76 -36.23
C GLN A 29 -21.61 9.69 -35.06
N GLU A 30 -22.52 10.58 -34.67
CA GLU A 30 -22.36 11.49 -33.53
C GLU A 30 -22.44 10.75 -32.18
N SER A 31 -23.32 9.74 -32.06
CA SER A 31 -23.34 8.81 -30.92
C SER A 31 -22.03 8.03 -30.77
N GLY A 32 -21.40 7.65 -31.89
CA GLY A 32 -20.07 7.02 -31.87
C GLY A 32 -18.97 7.95 -31.34
N ARG A 33 -19.11 9.27 -31.50
CA ARG A 33 -18.14 10.24 -30.97
C ARG A 33 -18.26 10.41 -29.45
N SER A 34 -19.48 10.41 -28.90
CA SER A 34 -19.72 10.40 -27.44
C SER A 34 -19.16 9.14 -26.76
N ASN A 35 -19.30 7.99 -27.40
CA ASN A 35 -18.80 6.71 -26.88
C ASN A 35 -17.26 6.69 -26.79
N THR A 36 -16.54 7.44 -27.64
CA THR A 36 -15.07 7.45 -27.59
C THR A 36 -14.51 8.02 -26.29
N THR A 37 -15.16 9.01 -25.68
CA THR A 37 -14.72 9.58 -24.40
C THR A 37 -14.97 8.62 -23.24
N GLU A 38 -16.13 7.96 -23.21
CA GLU A 38 -16.45 6.94 -22.20
C GLU A 38 -15.56 5.68 -22.35
N GLU A 39 -15.28 5.26 -23.58
CA GLU A 39 -14.33 4.18 -23.86
C GLU A 39 -12.90 4.55 -23.47
N GLN A 40 -12.47 5.79 -23.69
CA GLN A 40 -11.17 6.29 -23.24
C GLN A 40 -11.07 6.32 -21.71
N ASP A 41 -12.11 6.79 -21.02
CA ASP A 41 -12.16 6.83 -19.55
C ASP A 41 -12.15 5.43 -18.94
N THR A 42 -12.90 4.48 -19.52
CA THR A 42 -12.85 3.09 -19.07
C THR A 42 -11.51 2.42 -19.34
N GLN A 43 -10.84 2.70 -20.46
CA GLN A 43 -9.49 2.21 -20.72
C GLN A 43 -8.46 2.83 -19.76
N TYR A 44 -8.59 4.11 -19.45
CA TYR A 44 -7.76 4.78 -18.45
C TYR A 44 -7.93 4.13 -17.07
N MET A 45 -9.17 3.94 -16.61
CA MET A 45 -9.45 3.28 -15.32
C MET A 45 -8.91 1.85 -15.28
N LYS A 46 -9.07 1.07 -16.35
CA LYS A 46 -8.49 -0.28 -16.44
C LYS A 46 -6.96 -0.27 -16.28
N ARG A 47 -6.28 0.69 -16.92
CA ARG A 47 -4.84 0.86 -16.78
C ARG A 47 -4.45 1.23 -15.35
N GLU A 48 -5.21 2.12 -14.73
CA GLU A 48 -4.94 2.55 -13.35
C GLU A 48 -5.15 1.41 -12.36
N ILE A 49 -6.19 0.58 -12.55
CA ILE A 49 -6.40 -0.65 -11.78
C ILE A 49 -5.21 -1.59 -11.94
N ALA A 50 -4.78 -1.87 -13.17
CA ALA A 50 -3.63 -2.74 -13.41
C ALA A 50 -2.33 -2.21 -12.77
N ASN A 51 -2.14 -0.89 -12.78
CA ASN A 51 -1.02 -0.23 -12.11
C ASN A 51 -1.10 -0.39 -10.58
N MET A 52 -2.28 -0.18 -9.99
CA MET A 52 -2.50 -0.39 -8.55
C MET A 52 -2.27 -1.84 -8.14
N GLU A 53 -2.76 -2.80 -8.92
CA GLU A 53 -2.53 -4.22 -8.68
C GLU A 53 -1.03 -4.57 -8.71
N GLU A 54 -0.28 -4.02 -9.67
CA GLU A 54 1.16 -4.24 -9.72
C GLU A 54 1.88 -3.65 -8.51
N ARG A 55 1.49 -2.44 -8.08
CA ARG A 55 2.04 -1.83 -6.87
C ARG A 55 1.76 -2.67 -5.63
N ILE A 56 0.55 -3.22 -5.50
CA ILE A 56 0.19 -4.12 -4.40
C ILE A 56 1.08 -5.37 -4.44
N ARG A 57 1.21 -6.02 -5.60
CA ARG A 57 2.07 -7.20 -5.75
C ARG A 57 3.52 -6.93 -5.34
N ILE A 58 4.08 -5.79 -5.73
CA ILE A 58 5.45 -5.39 -5.35
C ILE A 58 5.55 -5.18 -3.83
N LEU A 59 4.57 -4.52 -3.21
CA LEU A 59 4.56 -4.26 -1.77
C LEU A 59 4.43 -5.56 -0.96
N GLU A 60 3.54 -6.46 -1.35
CA GLU A 60 3.36 -7.76 -0.72
C GLU A 60 4.60 -8.64 -0.86
N SER A 61 5.23 -8.63 -2.05
CA SER A 61 6.52 -9.29 -2.28
C SER A 61 7.60 -8.71 -1.37
N SER A 62 7.71 -7.37 -1.28
CA SER A 62 8.65 -6.70 -0.37
C SER A 62 8.41 -7.07 1.10
N GLN A 63 7.15 -7.17 1.53
CA GLN A 63 6.80 -7.59 2.89
C GLN A 63 7.25 -9.02 3.16
N ARG A 64 6.94 -9.98 2.27
CA ARG A 64 7.39 -11.38 2.40
C ARG A 64 8.91 -11.49 2.46
N ASN A 65 9.61 -10.75 1.61
CA ASN A 65 11.08 -10.71 1.63
C ASN A 65 11.60 -10.23 2.99
N LYS A 66 11.03 -9.17 3.58
CA LYS A 66 11.39 -8.69 4.92
C LYS A 66 11.08 -9.69 6.04
N LEU A 67 10.14 -10.61 5.81
CA LEU A 67 9.84 -11.73 6.71
C LEU A 67 10.74 -12.96 6.49
N GLY A 68 11.67 -12.89 5.54
CA GLY A 68 12.62 -13.96 5.22
C GLY A 68 12.10 -14.98 4.19
N GLU A 69 11.01 -14.68 3.50
CA GLU A 69 10.39 -15.56 2.50
C GLU A 69 10.79 -15.16 1.07
N GLY A 70 10.86 -16.13 0.12
CA GLY A 70 11.03 -15.84 -1.30
C GLY A 70 12.40 -15.27 -1.69
N LEU A 71 13.46 -15.61 -0.94
CA LEU A 71 14.80 -15.05 -1.08
C LEU A 71 15.73 -15.89 -1.98
N GLU A 72 15.24 -16.96 -2.60
CA GLU A 72 16.05 -17.93 -3.35
C GLU A 72 16.80 -17.30 -4.53
N SER A 73 16.25 -16.23 -5.11
CA SER A 73 16.83 -15.50 -6.25
C SER A 73 17.65 -14.26 -5.85
N PHE A 74 17.84 -14.00 -4.55
CA PHE A 74 18.56 -12.81 -4.11
C PHE A 74 20.07 -13.00 -4.23
N SER A 75 20.77 -11.97 -4.72
CA SER A 75 22.23 -11.91 -4.63
C SER A 75 22.68 -11.57 -3.21
N MET A 76 23.95 -11.87 -2.88
CA MET A 76 24.55 -11.51 -1.59
C MET A 76 24.43 -10.02 -1.26
N LYS A 77 24.55 -9.14 -2.27
CA LYS A 77 24.38 -7.70 -2.09
C LYS A 77 22.95 -7.34 -1.69
N GLN A 78 21.95 -7.96 -2.34
CA GLN A 78 20.54 -7.72 -2.03
C GLN A 78 20.17 -8.26 -0.64
N LEU A 79 20.71 -9.42 -0.25
CA LEU A 79 20.53 -9.98 1.10
C LEU A 79 21.11 -9.06 2.18
N SER A 80 22.35 -8.57 1.98
CA SER A 80 22.99 -7.64 2.92
C SER A 80 22.23 -6.33 3.07
N GLU A 81 21.71 -5.78 1.97
CA GLU A 81 20.87 -4.58 2.00
C GLU A 81 19.56 -4.83 2.76
N LEU A 82 18.91 -5.96 2.51
CA LEU A 82 17.68 -6.35 3.20
C LEU A 82 17.89 -6.53 4.71
N GLU A 83 18.98 -7.21 5.10
CA GLU A 83 19.38 -7.40 6.49
C GLU A 83 19.63 -6.06 7.19
N SER A 84 20.39 -5.16 6.55
CA SER A 84 20.65 -3.80 7.06
C SER A 84 19.36 -3.00 7.30
N GLN A 85 18.39 -3.08 6.37
CA GLN A 85 17.11 -2.41 6.53
C GLN A 85 16.30 -2.97 7.71
N VAL A 86 16.30 -4.29 7.88
CA VAL A 86 15.60 -4.95 9.00
C VAL A 86 16.26 -4.59 10.33
N GLU A 87 17.59 -4.65 10.43
CA GLU A 87 18.32 -4.32 11.66
C GLU A 87 18.12 -2.86 12.06
N LYS A 88 18.15 -1.93 11.09
CA LYS A 88 17.85 -0.51 11.35
C LYS A 88 16.43 -0.31 11.89
N GLY A 89 15.44 -0.99 11.30
CA GLY A 89 14.06 -0.94 11.78
C GLY A 89 13.93 -1.47 13.21
N LEU A 90 14.58 -2.59 13.49
CA LEU A 90 14.59 -3.23 14.80
C LEU A 90 15.28 -2.35 15.86
N SER A 91 16.43 -1.76 15.53
CA SER A 91 17.14 -0.81 16.38
C SER A 91 16.26 0.38 16.76
N ASN A 92 15.56 0.99 15.78
CA ASN A 92 14.62 2.08 16.04
C ASN A 92 13.49 1.67 16.99
N ILE A 93 12.89 0.49 16.79
CA ILE A 93 11.83 -0.03 17.66
C ILE A 93 12.36 -0.24 19.09
N ARG A 94 13.55 -0.83 19.24
CA ARG A 94 14.18 -1.02 20.55
C ARG A 94 14.41 0.32 21.24
N ALA A 95 15.00 1.29 20.55
CA ALA A 95 15.26 2.62 21.09
C ALA A 95 13.98 3.31 21.58
N GLN A 96 12.90 3.24 20.78
CA GLN A 96 11.61 3.82 21.17
C GLN A 96 11.00 3.11 22.40
N LYS A 97 11.09 1.78 22.47
CA LYS A 97 10.62 1.01 23.64
C LYS A 97 11.42 1.35 24.89
N THR A 98 12.75 1.40 24.78
CA THR A 98 13.62 1.77 25.90
C THR A 98 13.28 3.16 26.41
N LYS A 99 13.14 4.15 25.51
CA LYS A 99 12.73 5.50 25.89
C LYS A 99 11.38 5.51 26.62
N ALA A 100 10.37 4.83 26.09
CA ALA A 100 9.05 4.78 26.71
C ALA A 100 9.05 4.11 28.10
N LEU A 101 9.93 3.14 28.33
CA LEU A 101 10.11 2.52 29.64
C LEU A 101 10.85 3.45 30.61
N MET A 102 11.89 4.15 30.14
CA MET A 102 12.61 5.13 30.95
C MET A 102 11.69 6.26 31.41
N ASP A 103 10.86 6.80 30.50
CA ASP A 103 9.88 7.85 30.82
C ASP A 103 8.87 7.37 31.89
N GLN A 104 8.47 6.10 31.85
CA GLN A 104 7.59 5.50 32.87
C GLN A 104 8.27 5.32 34.22
N ILE A 105 9.52 4.87 34.24
CA ILE A 105 10.31 4.74 35.47
C ILE A 105 10.45 6.10 36.13
N GLU A 106 10.85 7.13 35.38
CA GLU A 106 11.01 8.48 35.90
C GLU A 106 9.69 9.04 36.47
N LEU A 107 8.56 8.79 35.79
CA LEU A 107 7.25 9.18 36.29
C LEU A 107 6.91 8.51 37.63
N LEU A 108 7.20 7.22 37.77
CA LEU A 108 6.93 6.47 39.00
C LEU A 108 7.86 6.90 40.13
N GLU A 109 9.13 7.16 39.85
CA GLU A 109 10.09 7.69 40.83
C GLU A 109 9.62 9.04 41.37
N ARG A 110 9.20 9.97 40.50
CA ARG A 110 8.63 11.26 40.91
C ARG A 110 7.41 11.10 41.81
N LYS A 111 6.45 10.25 41.41
CA LYS A 111 5.26 9.97 42.24
C LYS A 111 5.62 9.38 43.59
N CYS A 112 6.63 8.50 43.66
CA CYS A 112 7.09 7.92 44.92
C CYS A 112 7.67 9.00 45.84
N ILE A 113 8.49 9.90 45.29
CA ILE A 113 9.05 11.04 46.02
C ILE A 113 7.94 11.98 46.53
N ASP A 114 6.94 12.27 45.69
CA ASP A 114 5.80 13.13 46.06
C ASP A 114 5.00 12.50 47.22
N LEU A 115 4.75 11.19 47.18
CA LEU A 115 4.07 10.46 48.25
C LEU A 115 4.90 10.40 49.54
N GLN A 116 6.22 10.18 49.44
CA GLN A 116 7.12 10.16 50.60
C GLN A 116 7.22 11.51 51.31
N HIS A 117 7.13 12.63 50.57
CA HIS A 117 7.09 13.97 51.17
C HIS A 117 5.82 14.22 51.98
N VAL A 118 4.71 13.57 51.62
CA VAL A 118 3.44 13.67 52.37
C VAL A 118 3.47 12.81 53.64
N ASP A 119 4.15 11.67 53.61
CA ASP A 119 4.11 10.67 54.69
C ASP A 119 5.29 10.72 55.68
N GLY A 120 6.34 11.50 55.43
CA GLY A 120 7.43 11.71 56.40
C GLY A 120 8.35 10.50 56.65
N TRP A 121 8.37 9.52 55.74
CA TRP A 121 9.29 8.37 55.80
C TRP A 121 10.42 8.52 54.77
N VAL A 122 11.67 8.52 55.25
CA VAL A 122 12.86 8.46 54.39
C VAL A 122 13.15 7.00 54.05
N LEU A 123 12.52 6.48 53.00
CA LEU A 123 13.09 5.34 52.27
C LEU A 123 13.78 5.88 51.03
N THR A 124 15.11 5.77 51.01
CA THR A 124 15.92 6.07 49.82
C THR A 124 15.35 5.27 48.64
N PRO A 125 14.94 5.91 47.54
CA PRO A 125 14.47 5.19 46.37
C PRO A 125 15.58 4.22 45.94
N PRO A 126 15.27 2.97 45.56
CA PRO A 126 16.29 2.07 45.04
C PRO A 126 16.92 2.74 43.82
N THR A 127 18.17 3.18 43.97
CA THR A 127 18.95 3.72 42.86
C THR A 127 19.21 2.58 41.90
N ILE A 128 18.35 2.42 40.89
CA ILE A 128 18.68 1.61 39.73
C ILE A 128 19.78 2.41 39.03
N ARG A 129 21.02 1.95 39.20
CA ARG A 129 22.20 2.60 38.62
C ARG A 129 22.09 2.57 37.10
N LEU A 130 21.63 3.69 36.53
CA LEU A 130 21.40 3.90 35.10
C LEU A 130 22.67 3.73 34.23
N GLU A 131 23.86 3.81 34.83
CA GLU A 131 25.14 3.61 34.14
C GLU A 131 25.34 2.21 33.55
N SER A 132 24.47 1.24 33.87
CA SER A 132 24.58 -0.14 33.38
C SER A 132 23.62 -0.50 32.24
N ILE A 133 22.70 0.39 31.85
CA ILE A 133 22.02 0.25 30.55
C ILE A 133 22.95 0.84 29.49
N HIS A 134 24.09 0.18 29.31
CA HIS A 134 24.92 0.39 28.16
C HIS A 134 24.02 0.29 26.92
N HIS A 135 24.33 1.04 25.87
CA HIS A 135 23.88 0.74 24.51
C HIS A 135 24.51 -0.60 24.11
N ASN A 136 24.17 -1.67 24.83
CA ASN A 136 24.42 -3.01 24.39
C ASN A 136 23.47 -3.14 23.21
N GLU A 137 24.04 -3.22 22.03
CA GLU A 137 23.55 -4.12 21.00
C GLU A 137 23.28 -5.45 21.71
N VAL A 138 22.11 -5.59 22.33
CA VAL A 138 21.58 -6.89 22.64
C VAL A 138 21.21 -7.40 21.26
N GLU A 139 22.21 -7.97 20.58
CA GLU A 139 21.99 -8.87 19.46
C GLU A 139 20.93 -9.84 19.98
N THR A 140 19.68 -9.62 19.60
CA THR A 140 18.70 -10.68 19.70
C THR A 140 19.17 -11.65 18.64
N GLN A 141 20.05 -12.57 19.04
CA GLN A 141 20.45 -13.69 18.22
C GLN A 141 19.15 -14.28 17.68
N LEU A 142 18.92 -14.10 16.37
CA LEU A 142 17.83 -14.74 15.67
C LEU A 142 17.96 -16.22 16.04
N PHE A 143 16.98 -16.76 16.77
CA PHE A 143 16.97 -18.17 17.12
C PHE A 143 16.80 -18.95 15.81
N ARG A 144 17.91 -19.19 15.09
CA ARG A 144 17.97 -20.09 13.95
C ARG A 144 17.71 -21.48 14.51
N ARG A 145 16.45 -21.89 14.47
CA ARG A 145 16.06 -23.29 14.71
C ARG A 145 16.92 -24.13 13.76
N PRO A 146 17.70 -25.10 14.25
CA PRO A 146 18.50 -25.93 13.36
C PRO A 146 17.58 -26.68 12.39
N PRO A 147 18.02 -26.94 11.14
CA PRO A 147 17.25 -27.73 10.19
C PRO A 147 17.01 -29.12 10.78
N ASN A 148 15.76 -29.58 10.73
CA ASN A 148 15.42 -30.96 11.05
C ASN A 148 16.12 -31.86 10.01
N VAL A 149 17.14 -32.60 10.46
CA VAL A 149 17.78 -33.68 9.69
C VAL A 149 16.95 -34.94 9.84
#